data_AF-K9G593-F1
#
_entry.id   AF-K9G593-F1
#
_cell.length_a   1.000
_cell.length_b   1.000
_cell.length_c   1.000
_cell.angle_alpha   90.00
_cell.angle_beta   90.00
_cell.angle_gamma   90.00
#
_symmetry.space_group_name_H-M   'P 1'
#
loop_
_entity.id
_entity.type
_entity.pdbx_description
1 polymer ?
#
loop_
_entity_poly.entity_id
_entity_poly.type
_entity_poly.pdbx_seq_one_letter_code
_entity_poly.pdbx_strand_id
1 'polypeptide(L)'
;MVYQVYLNRMGDPYYSGEILTIPNRHYADEFYNRCITTTAGAANPLNDLVRYSPQFWALPMTMQESRLHNFLTSNAKDLIPTTMIARTSGSEDAPGALPPIPNDATSNVEYLSGGAYYIRTKSTPHLYWIFQDKGQKIISLDSRKATKFQINRDDSAKPSPALPNDRRVLERKDDIELVVLSPSGGHTIGVSNHYVSTTVTSFHFTFGGFYNGDFGVDWSLKSSNSTGPHLAYQVQYAGEEWELVN
;
A
#
# COMPACT_ATOMS: atom_id res chain seq x y z
N MET A 1 0.67 -17.14 -15.87
CA MET A 1 -0.50 -17.47 -16.72
C MET A 1 -1.51 -16.37 -16.46
N VAL A 2 -1.91 -15.60 -17.48
CA VAL A 2 -3.00 -14.62 -17.33
C VAL A 2 -4.31 -15.38 -17.49
N TYR A 3 -5.19 -15.33 -16.50
CA TYR A 3 -6.55 -15.84 -16.65
C TYR A 3 -7.39 -14.78 -17.35
N GLN A 4 -7.92 -15.12 -18.53
CA GLN A 4 -8.88 -14.31 -19.27
C GLN A 4 -10.28 -14.90 -19.09
N VAL A 5 -11.19 -14.11 -18.51
CA VAL A 5 -12.60 -14.51 -18.34
C VAL A 5 -13.46 -13.58 -19.18
N TYR A 6 -14.34 -14.13 -20.02
CA TYR A 6 -15.29 -13.34 -20.79
C TYR A 6 -16.57 -13.13 -19.99
N LEU A 7 -17.05 -11.88 -19.89
CA LEU A 7 -18.29 -11.53 -19.18
C LEU A 7 -19.28 -10.92 -20.16
N ASN A 8 -20.55 -11.30 -20.04
CA ASN A 8 -21.61 -10.76 -20.89
C ASN A 8 -22.06 -9.41 -20.32
N ARG A 9 -21.87 -8.33 -21.08
CA ARG A 9 -22.45 -7.03 -20.78
C ARG A 9 -23.73 -6.90 -21.61
N MET A 10 -24.90 -6.90 -20.97
CA MET A 10 -26.13 -6.58 -21.67
C MET A 10 -26.10 -5.12 -22.13
N GLY A 11 -26.09 -4.91 -23.45
CA GLY A 11 -25.93 -3.60 -24.08
C GLY A 11 -25.02 -3.66 -25.31
N ASP A 12 -24.84 -2.49 -25.95
CA ASP A 12 -24.12 -2.27 -27.22
C ASP A 12 -23.01 -3.31 -27.54
N PRO A 13 -23.19 -4.13 -28.61
CA PRO A 13 -22.25 -5.19 -28.99
C PRO A 13 -20.88 -4.66 -29.44
N TYR A 14 -20.77 -3.37 -29.72
CA TYR A 14 -19.52 -2.71 -30.10
C TYR A 14 -18.70 -2.23 -28.90
N TYR A 15 -19.23 -2.36 -27.68
CA TYR A 15 -18.56 -1.91 -26.46
C TYR A 15 -18.00 -3.10 -25.66
N SER A 16 -16.69 -3.29 -25.72
CA SER A 16 -15.96 -4.16 -24.80
C SER A 16 -15.33 -3.34 -23.67
N GLY A 17 -15.02 -3.99 -22.55
CA GLY A 17 -14.29 -3.37 -21.44
C GLY A 17 -13.44 -4.40 -20.73
N GLU A 18 -12.36 -3.98 -20.08
CA GLU A 18 -11.54 -4.88 -19.27
C GLU A 18 -11.68 -4.53 -17.79
N ILE A 19 -11.89 -5.57 -16.99
CA ILE A 19 -11.88 -5.54 -15.53
C ILE A 19 -10.57 -6.19 -15.10
N LEU A 20 -9.81 -5.46 -14.29
CA LEU A 20 -8.59 -5.96 -13.70
C LEU A 20 -8.83 -6.30 -12.23
N THR A 21 -8.37 -7.47 -11.83
CA THR A 21 -8.41 -7.90 -10.43
C THR A 21 -7.04 -8.41 -10.01
N ILE A 22 -6.64 -8.04 -8.80
CA ILE A 22 -5.32 -8.31 -8.27
C ILE A 22 -5.51 -8.89 -6.85
N PRO A 23 -4.87 -10.02 -6.50
CA PRO A 23 -5.21 -10.85 -5.34
C PRO A 23 -4.92 -10.15 -4.03
N ASN A 24 -3.98 -9.21 -4.01
CA ASN A 24 -3.72 -8.37 -2.86
C ASN A 24 -3.35 -6.96 -3.30
N ARG A 25 -3.43 -6.04 -2.35
CA ARG A 25 -3.09 -4.64 -2.54
C ARG A 25 -1.64 -4.41 -2.99
N HIS A 26 -0.69 -5.22 -2.54
CA HIS A 26 0.73 -4.99 -2.83
C HIS A 26 1.03 -5.07 -4.32
N TYR A 27 0.55 -6.13 -4.98
CA TYR A 27 0.66 -6.25 -6.43
C TYR A 27 -0.12 -5.15 -7.16
N ALA A 28 -1.20 -4.65 -6.55
CA ALA A 28 -2.03 -3.61 -7.16
C ALA A 28 -1.35 -2.24 -7.11
N ASP A 29 -0.71 -1.92 -5.99
CA ASP A 29 0.08 -0.71 -5.81
C ASP A 29 1.32 -0.71 -6.72
N GLU A 30 2.02 -1.85 -6.85
CA GLU A 30 3.12 -2.01 -7.81
C GLU A 30 2.66 -1.86 -9.27
N PHE A 31 1.53 -2.46 -9.62
CA PHE A 31 0.97 -2.32 -10.96
C PHE A 31 0.56 -0.86 -11.24
N TYR A 32 0.00 -0.17 -10.25
CA TYR A 32 -0.50 1.20 -10.40
C TYR A 32 0.64 2.17 -10.64
N ASN A 33 1.71 2.05 -9.85
CA ASN A 33 2.89 2.86 -10.03
C ASN A 33 3.49 2.67 -11.41
N ARG A 34 3.60 1.43 -11.90
CA ARG A 34 4.05 1.17 -13.28
C ARG A 34 3.13 1.83 -14.31
N CYS A 35 1.81 1.73 -14.12
CA CYS A 35 0.86 2.39 -15.01
C CYS A 35 1.16 3.89 -15.09
N ILE A 36 1.33 4.59 -13.98
CA ILE A 36 1.55 6.05 -14.00
C ILE A 36 2.97 6.48 -14.37
N THR A 37 3.98 5.63 -14.18
CA THR A 37 5.40 5.96 -14.49
C THR A 37 5.85 5.50 -15.87
N THR A 38 5.23 4.47 -16.45
CA THR A 38 5.63 3.97 -17.77
C THR A 38 5.15 4.92 -18.86
N THR A 39 6.11 5.43 -19.63
CA THR A 39 5.86 6.19 -20.85
C THR A 39 6.25 5.35 -22.07
N ALA A 40 5.36 5.27 -23.05
CA ALA A 40 5.66 4.70 -24.37
C ALA A 40 5.78 5.88 -25.35
N GLY A 41 7.02 6.33 -25.61
CA GLY A 41 7.23 7.62 -26.27
C GLY A 41 6.79 8.79 -25.37
N ALA A 42 5.86 9.63 -25.83
CA ALA A 42 5.36 10.79 -25.09
C ALA A 42 4.07 10.54 -24.30
N ALA A 43 3.45 9.36 -24.43
CA ALA A 43 2.15 9.06 -23.83
C ALA A 43 2.18 7.83 -22.92
N ASN A 44 1.42 7.89 -21.84
CA ASN A 44 1.17 6.75 -20.98
C ASN A 44 0.12 5.83 -21.65
N PRO A 45 0.43 4.55 -21.91
CA PRO A 45 -0.45 3.62 -22.62
C PRO A 45 -1.72 3.25 -21.85
N LEU A 46 -1.88 3.67 -20.59
CA LEU A 46 -3.03 3.42 -19.71
C LEU A 46 -3.53 4.72 -19.04
N ASN A 47 -3.40 5.86 -19.71
CA ASN A 47 -3.76 7.18 -19.18
C ASN A 47 -5.26 7.37 -18.84
N ASP A 48 -6.14 6.54 -19.38
CA ASP A 48 -7.59 6.53 -19.22
C ASP A 48 -8.09 5.45 -18.22
N LEU A 49 -7.16 4.77 -17.56
CA LEU A 49 -7.46 3.79 -16.52
C LEU A 49 -8.19 4.44 -15.34
N VAL A 50 -9.36 3.91 -14.99
CA VAL A 50 -10.13 4.37 -13.82
C VAL A 50 -9.95 3.38 -12.67
N ARG A 51 -9.29 3.84 -11.59
CA ARG A 51 -9.10 3.11 -10.35
C ARG A 51 -10.26 3.42 -9.38
N TYR A 52 -11.14 2.45 -9.13
CA TYR A 52 -12.29 2.62 -8.21
C TYR A 52 -11.95 2.22 -6.78
N SER A 53 -11.06 1.25 -6.61
CA SER A 53 -10.42 0.92 -5.34
C SER A 53 -8.99 0.46 -5.60
N PRO A 54 -8.15 0.27 -4.55
CA PRO A 54 -6.79 -0.20 -4.76
C PRO A 54 -6.68 -1.48 -5.58
N GLN A 55 -7.67 -2.38 -5.53
CA GLN A 55 -7.67 -3.67 -6.24
C GLN A 55 -8.73 -3.82 -7.34
N PHE A 56 -9.62 -2.83 -7.56
CA PHE A 56 -10.72 -2.93 -8.54
C PHE A 56 -10.69 -1.78 -9.55
N TRP A 57 -10.32 -2.10 -10.79
CA TRP A 57 -10.08 -1.11 -11.83
C TRP A 57 -10.88 -1.47 -13.08
N ALA A 58 -11.33 -0.45 -13.81
CA ALA A 58 -11.98 -0.64 -15.10
C ALA A 58 -11.29 0.19 -16.18
N LEU A 59 -11.19 -0.40 -17.37
CA LEU A 59 -10.81 0.33 -18.58
C LEU A 59 -12.00 0.38 -19.52
N PRO A 60 -12.53 1.58 -19.81
CA PRO A 60 -13.42 1.73 -20.94
C PRO A 60 -12.61 1.45 -22.21
N MET A 61 -12.95 0.41 -22.97
CA MET A 61 -12.28 0.12 -24.24
C MET A 61 -13.14 0.58 -25.41
N THR A 62 -12.48 1.13 -26.42
CA THR A 62 -13.06 1.45 -27.74
C THR A 62 -12.48 0.58 -28.86
N MET A 63 -11.60 -0.38 -28.54
CA MET A 63 -10.83 -1.17 -29.52
C MET A 63 -10.79 -2.67 -29.16
N GLN A 64 -10.58 -3.52 -30.18
CA GLN A 64 -10.56 -5.00 -30.07
C GLN A 64 -9.31 -5.56 -29.34
N GLU A 65 -8.22 -4.80 -29.28
CA GLU A 65 -6.93 -5.24 -28.72
C GLU A 65 -6.84 -5.02 -27.19
N SER A 66 -6.29 -6.00 -26.46
CA SER A 66 -6.12 -5.91 -25.00
C SER A 66 -4.97 -5.00 -24.62
N ARG A 67 -5.27 -3.74 -24.30
CA ARG A 67 -4.27 -2.78 -23.80
C ARG A 67 -3.65 -3.24 -22.48
N LEU A 68 -4.44 -3.82 -21.57
CA LEU A 68 -3.91 -4.36 -20.32
C LEU A 68 -2.96 -5.54 -20.55
N HIS A 69 -3.35 -6.51 -21.40
CA HIS A 69 -2.49 -7.64 -21.72
C HIS A 69 -1.17 -7.15 -22.32
N ASN A 70 -1.23 -6.28 -23.33
CA ASN A 70 -0.04 -5.72 -23.98
C ASN A 70 0.86 -4.98 -22.99
N PHE A 71 0.27 -4.21 -22.06
CA PHE A 71 1.02 -3.53 -21.02
C PHE A 71 1.68 -4.50 -20.05
N LEU A 72 0.96 -5.51 -19.56
CA LEU A 72 1.52 -6.55 -18.68
C LEU A 72 2.64 -7.31 -19.36
N THR A 73 2.46 -7.73 -20.61
CA THR A 73 3.49 -8.44 -21.37
C THR A 73 4.70 -7.58 -21.71
N SER A 74 4.61 -6.26 -21.68
CA SER A 74 5.72 -5.38 -22.09
C SER A 74 6.42 -4.73 -20.89
N ASN A 75 5.67 -4.38 -19.84
CA ASN A 75 6.14 -3.51 -18.75
C ASN A 75 5.96 -4.13 -17.35
N ALA A 76 5.19 -5.22 -17.23
CA ALA A 76 4.89 -5.85 -15.94
C ALA A 76 4.78 -7.38 -16.02
N LYS A 77 5.72 -8.00 -16.75
CA LYS A 77 5.72 -9.46 -17.01
C LYS A 77 5.76 -10.28 -15.72
N ASP A 78 6.47 -9.78 -14.72
CA ASP A 78 6.60 -10.38 -13.39
C ASP A 78 5.30 -10.37 -12.58
N LEU A 79 4.35 -9.48 -12.89
CA LEU A 79 3.03 -9.42 -12.25
C LEU A 79 1.98 -10.31 -12.94
N ILE A 80 2.30 -10.91 -14.09
CA ILE A 80 1.40 -11.82 -14.82
C ILE A 80 0.89 -13.00 -13.95
N PRO A 81 1.73 -13.69 -13.15
CA PRO A 81 1.25 -14.81 -12.34
C PRO A 81 0.24 -14.40 -11.26
N THR A 82 0.19 -13.12 -10.91
CA THR A 82 -0.61 -12.57 -9.81
C THR A 82 -1.72 -11.65 -10.32
N THR A 83 -2.01 -11.65 -11.62
CA THR A 83 -2.99 -10.72 -12.21
C THR A 83 -4.03 -11.48 -13.02
N MET A 84 -5.31 -11.20 -12.76
CA MET A 84 -6.42 -11.73 -13.54
C MET A 84 -7.13 -10.60 -14.30
N ILE A 85 -7.33 -10.81 -15.60
CA ILE A 85 -7.98 -9.85 -16.49
C ILE A 85 -9.30 -10.48 -16.95
N ALA A 86 -10.42 -9.88 -16.61
CA ALA A 86 -11.69 -10.26 -17.21
C ALA A 86 -12.04 -9.28 -18.34
N ARG A 87 -12.42 -9.81 -19.50
CA ARG A 87 -12.87 -9.03 -20.65
C ARG A 87 -14.38 -9.10 -20.73
N THR A 88 -15.04 -7.98 -20.51
CA THR A 88 -16.47 -7.83 -20.80
C THR A 88 -16.67 -7.65 -22.30
N SER A 89 -17.57 -8.43 -22.89
CA SER A 89 -18.02 -8.32 -24.28
C SER A 89 -19.52 -8.02 -24.30
N GLY A 90 -19.95 -7.16 -25.23
CA GLY A 90 -21.37 -6.96 -25.54
C GLY A 90 -21.97 -8.06 -26.43
N SER A 91 -21.17 -9.05 -26.85
CA SER A 91 -21.65 -10.22 -27.60
C SER A 91 -22.33 -11.24 -26.68
N GLU A 92 -23.45 -11.80 -27.12
CA GLU A 92 -24.43 -12.54 -26.30
C GLU A 92 -23.94 -13.83 -25.60
N ASP A 93 -22.74 -14.36 -25.92
CA ASP A 93 -22.27 -15.67 -25.43
C ASP A 93 -20.96 -15.61 -24.64
N ALA A 94 -20.98 -15.00 -23.45
CA ALA A 94 -19.85 -15.07 -22.52
C ALA A 94 -20.21 -15.91 -21.27
N PRO A 95 -19.66 -17.14 -21.14
CA PRO A 95 -20.08 -18.11 -20.12
C PRO A 95 -19.49 -17.88 -18.71
N GLY A 96 -18.88 -16.72 -18.45
CA GLY A 96 -18.14 -16.47 -17.21
C GLY A 96 -18.93 -15.70 -16.15
N ALA A 97 -18.87 -16.18 -14.90
CA ALA A 97 -19.10 -15.34 -13.72
C ALA A 97 -17.74 -14.93 -13.13
N LEU A 98 -17.60 -13.68 -12.70
CA LEU A 98 -16.42 -13.27 -11.91
C LEU A 98 -16.43 -14.04 -10.58
N PRO A 99 -15.30 -14.62 -10.14
CA PRO A 99 -15.19 -15.03 -8.76
C PRO A 99 -15.41 -13.80 -7.86
N PRO A 100 -15.96 -13.96 -6.64
CA PRO A 100 -16.06 -12.87 -5.68
C PRO A 100 -14.69 -12.22 -5.50
N ILE A 101 -14.57 -10.95 -5.88
CA ILE A 101 -13.36 -10.18 -5.64
C ILE A 101 -13.43 -9.75 -4.17
N PRO A 102 -12.52 -10.18 -3.29
CA PRO A 102 -12.52 -9.73 -1.91
C PRO A 102 -12.35 -8.21 -1.91
N ASN A 103 -13.40 -7.49 -1.50
CA ASN A 103 -13.31 -6.07 -1.24
C ASN A 103 -13.09 -5.90 0.25
N ASP A 104 -11.82 -5.82 0.66
CA ASP A 104 -11.52 -5.43 2.03
C ASP A 104 -11.82 -3.94 2.17
N ALA A 105 -12.92 -3.60 2.85
CA ALA A 105 -13.36 -2.23 3.03
C ALA A 105 -12.33 -1.36 3.78
N THR A 106 -11.42 -1.98 4.54
CA THR A 106 -10.32 -1.27 5.23
C THR A 106 -9.14 -0.98 4.30
N SER A 107 -9.08 -1.66 3.14
CA SER A 107 -8.03 -1.47 2.14
C SER A 107 -8.24 -0.27 1.20
N ASN A 108 -9.33 0.49 1.34
CA ASN A 108 -9.75 1.55 0.39
C ASN A 108 -8.91 2.84 0.40
N VAL A 109 -7.82 2.90 1.16
CA VAL A 109 -7.01 4.11 1.30
C VAL A 109 -5.69 3.94 0.59
N GLU A 110 -5.43 4.75 -0.43
CA GLU A 110 -4.10 4.85 -1.05
C GLU A 110 -3.08 5.38 -0.03
N TYR A 111 -1.94 4.68 0.07
CA TYR A 111 -0.84 5.09 0.92
C TYR A 111 0.11 5.90 0.07
N LEU A 112 0.25 7.18 0.41
CA LEU A 112 1.03 8.15 -0.36
C LEU A 112 2.21 8.60 0.49
N SER A 113 3.34 8.86 -0.18
CA SER A 113 4.46 9.56 0.45
C SER A 113 4.02 10.95 0.91
N GLY A 114 4.44 11.35 2.11
CA GLY A 114 3.98 12.56 2.79
C GLY A 114 2.60 12.45 3.44
N GLY A 115 1.88 11.34 3.25
CA GLY A 115 0.59 11.09 3.89
C GLY A 115 0.73 10.82 5.40
N ALA A 116 -0.31 11.17 6.17
CA ALA A 116 -0.33 11.05 7.62
C ALA A 116 -1.36 10.02 8.09
N TYR A 117 -0.86 8.93 8.69
CA TYR A 117 -1.65 7.75 9.03
C TYR A 117 -1.50 7.38 10.50
N TYR A 118 -2.52 6.76 11.07
CA TYR A 118 -2.39 5.97 12.30
C TYR A 118 -1.81 4.60 11.93
N ILE A 119 -1.01 4.03 12.82
CA ILE A 119 -0.44 2.69 12.64
C ILE A 119 -1.06 1.79 13.70
N ARG A 120 -1.56 0.62 13.33
CA ARG A 120 -2.12 -0.38 14.27
C ARG A 120 -1.65 -1.78 13.96
N THR A 121 -1.72 -2.65 14.96
CA THR A 121 -1.48 -4.10 14.80
C THR A 121 -2.65 -4.73 14.05
N LYS A 122 -2.35 -5.67 13.15
CA LYS A 122 -3.37 -6.48 12.47
C LYS A 122 -3.91 -7.59 13.36
N SER A 123 -3.09 -8.19 14.22
CA SER A 123 -3.53 -9.26 15.13
C SER A 123 -4.50 -8.73 16.19
N THR A 124 -4.34 -7.47 16.58
CA THR A 124 -5.12 -6.80 17.63
C THR A 124 -5.59 -5.40 17.18
N PRO A 125 -6.56 -5.29 16.26
CA PRO A 125 -6.89 -4.04 15.53
C PRO A 125 -7.41 -2.85 16.36
N HIS A 126 -7.55 -3.02 17.68
CA HIS A 126 -7.91 -1.97 18.62
C HIS A 126 -6.68 -1.28 19.23
N LEU A 127 -5.45 -1.76 19.00
CA LEU A 127 -4.22 -1.17 19.51
C LEU A 127 -3.47 -0.40 18.44
N TYR A 128 -3.19 0.87 18.73
CA TYR A 128 -2.53 1.82 17.84
C TYR A 128 -1.17 2.23 18.41
N TRP A 129 -0.24 2.55 17.51
CA TRP A 129 1.01 3.22 17.87
C TRP A 129 0.67 4.59 18.48
N ILE A 130 1.20 4.85 19.67
CA ILE A 130 1.10 6.14 20.34
C ILE A 130 2.49 6.64 20.72
N PHE A 131 2.72 7.91 20.46
CA PHE A 131 3.95 8.59 20.86
C PHE A 131 3.79 9.19 22.26
N GLN A 132 4.68 8.79 23.17
CA GLN A 132 4.72 9.29 24.53
C GLN A 132 5.81 10.35 24.68
N ASP A 133 5.42 11.62 24.56
CA ASP A 133 6.34 12.76 24.71
C ASP A 133 6.76 13.02 26.18
N LYS A 134 6.11 12.35 27.14
CA LYS A 134 6.40 12.53 28.57
C LYS A 134 7.56 11.62 29.02
N GLY A 135 8.79 12.08 28.80
CA GLY A 135 9.98 11.62 29.52
C GLY A 135 10.91 10.67 28.76
N GLN A 136 10.39 9.76 27.93
CA GLN A 136 11.22 8.76 27.23
C GLN A 136 11.15 8.83 25.69
N LYS A 137 10.22 9.60 25.13
CA LYS A 137 10.01 9.75 23.68
C LYS A 137 9.99 8.41 22.92
N ILE A 138 9.24 7.46 23.47
CA ILE A 138 9.09 6.10 22.98
C ILE A 138 7.76 5.93 22.26
N ILE A 139 7.71 4.95 21.35
CA ILE A 139 6.47 4.50 20.73
C ILE A 139 5.96 3.26 21.47
N SER A 140 4.70 3.35 21.90
CA SER A 140 4.01 2.31 22.66
C SER A 140 2.68 1.98 22.00
N LEU A 141 1.95 0.99 22.53
CA LEU A 141 0.61 0.67 22.07
C LEU A 141 -0.47 1.19 23.03
N ASP A 142 -1.54 1.76 22.47
CA ASP A 142 -2.70 2.23 23.21
C ASP A 142 -3.99 2.02 22.40
N SER A 143 -5.10 1.84 23.11
CA SER A 143 -6.44 1.77 22.50
C SER A 143 -6.89 3.08 21.81
N ARG A 144 -6.28 4.20 22.19
CA ARG A 144 -6.58 5.52 21.67
C ARG A 144 -5.88 5.72 20.33
N LYS A 145 -6.69 5.95 19.29
CA LYS A 145 -6.25 6.40 17.97
C LYS A 145 -5.78 7.88 18.03
N ALA A 146 -4.64 8.11 18.68
CA ALA A 146 -4.22 9.45 19.13
C ALA A 146 -3.01 10.04 18.39
N THR A 147 -2.16 9.21 17.78
CA THR A 147 -0.92 9.69 17.14
C THR A 147 -0.92 9.36 15.65
N LYS A 148 -0.69 10.38 14.82
CA LYS A 148 -0.45 10.21 13.39
C LYS A 148 1.04 10.20 13.10
N PHE A 149 1.41 9.39 12.12
CA PHE A 149 2.75 9.26 11.59
C PHE A 149 2.71 9.65 10.12
N GLN A 150 3.52 10.63 9.76
CA GLN A 150 3.79 10.96 8.38
C GLN A 150 4.80 9.96 7.82
N ILE A 151 4.49 9.38 6.67
CA ILE A 151 5.37 8.40 6.01
C ILE A 151 5.97 9.04 4.79
N ASN A 152 7.29 9.17 4.76
CA ASN A 152 8.01 9.79 3.68
C ASN A 152 8.82 8.73 2.96
N ARG A 153 8.58 8.54 1.67
CA ARG A 153 9.45 7.71 0.82
C ARG A 153 10.78 8.42 0.61
N ASP A 154 11.87 7.69 0.75
CA ASP A 154 13.18 8.15 0.28
C ASP A 154 13.25 7.97 -1.23
N ASP A 155 13.11 9.09 -1.94
CA ASP A 155 13.19 9.19 -3.39
C ASP A 155 14.57 9.69 -3.86
N SER A 156 15.55 9.88 -2.96
CA SER A 156 16.87 10.45 -3.29
C SER A 156 17.61 9.67 -4.39
N ALA A 157 17.38 8.35 -4.48
CA ALA A 157 18.00 7.46 -5.46
C ALA A 157 17.20 7.29 -6.77
N LYS A 158 16.00 7.87 -6.90
CA LYS A 158 15.11 7.66 -8.06
C LYS A 158 14.82 8.98 -8.79
N PRO A 159 14.76 8.98 -10.13
CA PRO A 159 14.18 10.10 -10.88
C PRO A 159 12.67 10.15 -10.60
N SER A 160 12.30 10.82 -9.52
CA SER A 160 10.91 11.02 -9.16
C SER A 160 10.24 12.00 -10.13
N PRO A 161 8.97 11.80 -10.49
CA PRO A 161 8.19 12.87 -11.09
C PRO A 161 8.28 14.10 -10.19
N ALA A 162 8.45 15.30 -10.77
CA ALA A 162 8.48 16.52 -9.97
C ALA A 162 7.19 16.65 -9.14
N LEU A 163 7.33 16.84 -7.82
CA LEU A 163 6.25 17.34 -6.97
C LEU A 163 5.70 18.64 -7.60
N PRO A 164 4.38 18.85 -7.73
CA PRO A 164 3.26 18.24 -7.00
C PRO A 164 2.49 17.12 -7.73
N ASN A 165 3.00 16.60 -8.84
CA ASN A 165 2.28 15.62 -9.68
C ASN A 165 2.65 14.17 -9.39
N ASP A 166 3.42 13.89 -8.35
CA ASP A 166 3.76 12.53 -7.98
C ASP A 166 2.56 11.84 -7.34
N ARG A 167 1.87 11.02 -8.15
CA ARG A 167 0.70 10.25 -7.74
C ARG A 167 1.07 8.84 -7.28
N ARG A 168 2.36 8.51 -7.14
CA ARG A 168 2.79 7.16 -6.76
C ARG A 168 2.31 6.81 -5.35
N VAL A 169 1.78 5.61 -5.22
CA VAL A 169 1.51 4.99 -3.92
C VAL A 169 2.79 4.35 -3.37
N LEU A 170 2.84 4.10 -2.07
CA LEU A 170 3.94 3.40 -1.41
C LEU A 170 3.94 1.91 -1.78
N GLU A 171 5.09 1.40 -2.22
CA GLU A 171 5.32 -0.03 -2.52
C GLU A 171 6.11 -0.71 -1.41
N ARG A 172 6.00 -2.03 -1.27
CA ARG A 172 6.75 -2.79 -0.25
C ARG A 172 8.26 -2.57 -0.30
N LYS A 173 8.82 -2.35 -1.49
CA LYS A 173 10.26 -2.13 -1.69
C LYS A 173 10.69 -0.67 -1.50
N ASP A 174 9.76 0.25 -1.29
CA ASP A 174 10.10 1.65 -1.06
C ASP A 174 10.77 1.77 0.30
N ASP A 175 11.92 2.44 0.33
CA ASP A 175 12.56 2.84 1.57
C ASP A 175 11.80 4.04 2.15
N ILE A 176 11.49 3.98 3.43
CA ILE A 176 10.65 4.99 4.10
C ILE A 176 11.27 5.48 5.40
N GLU A 177 10.98 6.75 5.68
CA GLU A 177 11.14 7.40 6.97
C GLU A 177 9.76 7.61 7.60
N LEU A 178 9.70 7.48 8.94
CA LEU A 178 8.53 7.87 9.73
C LEU A 178 8.81 9.14 10.53
N VAL A 179 7.87 10.08 10.48
CA VAL A 179 7.85 11.27 11.32
C VAL A 179 6.59 11.26 12.16
N VAL A 180 6.71 11.32 13.48
CA VAL A 180 5.54 11.49 14.35
C VAL A 180 5.05 12.93 14.28
N LEU A 181 3.73 13.10 14.08
CA LEU A 181 3.08 14.39 14.14
C LEU A 181 2.58 14.64 15.56
N SER A 182 3.13 15.66 16.22
CA SER A 182 2.72 16.07 17.57
C SER A 182 2.39 17.56 17.62
N PRO A 183 1.65 18.03 18.64
CA PRO A 183 1.41 19.47 18.83
C PRO A 183 2.71 20.30 18.99
N SER A 184 3.79 19.66 19.43
CA SER A 184 5.12 20.29 19.60
C SER A 184 5.96 20.32 18.32
N GLY A 185 5.45 19.77 17.21
CA GLY A 185 6.17 19.62 15.95
C GLY A 185 6.33 18.16 15.51
N GLY A 186 7.03 17.98 14.39
CA GLY A 186 7.40 16.67 13.86
C GLY A 186 8.63 16.12 14.58
N HIS A 187 8.62 14.86 14.98
CA HIS A 187 9.83 14.17 15.45
C HIS A 187 10.12 12.96 14.59
N THR A 188 11.36 12.86 14.11
CA THR A 188 11.81 11.70 13.34
C THR A 188 11.87 10.46 14.22
N ILE A 189 11.37 9.34 13.70
CA ILE A 189 11.42 8.04 14.36
C ILE A 189 12.75 7.34 14.07
N GLY A 190 13.25 6.66 15.09
CA GLY A 190 14.47 5.88 15.09
C GLY A 190 14.40 4.62 15.91
N VAL A 191 15.47 3.86 15.84
CA VAL A 191 15.68 2.67 16.66
C VAL A 191 16.84 2.94 17.62
N SER A 192 16.61 2.77 18.92
CA SER A 192 17.64 2.89 19.97
C SER A 192 17.50 1.73 20.95
N ASN A 193 18.60 1.01 21.21
CA ASN A 193 18.62 -0.14 22.11
C ASN A 193 17.50 -1.16 21.83
N HIS A 194 17.22 -1.43 20.56
CA HIS A 194 16.12 -2.28 20.07
C HIS A 194 14.70 -1.74 20.26
N TYR A 195 14.51 -0.51 20.72
CA TYR A 195 13.19 0.12 20.84
C TYR A 195 12.96 1.14 19.74
N VAL A 196 11.71 1.26 19.30
CA VAL A 196 11.27 2.34 18.41
C VAL A 196 11.03 3.59 19.26
N SER A 197 11.82 4.63 19.00
CA SER A 197 11.79 5.90 19.73
C SER A 197 11.93 7.06 18.77
N THR A 198 11.83 8.30 19.24
CA THR A 198 12.29 9.44 18.43
C THR A 198 13.80 9.56 18.50
N THR A 199 14.41 10.08 17.44
CA THR A 199 15.84 10.36 17.36
C THR A 199 16.09 11.59 16.49
N VAL A 200 17.33 12.08 16.48
CA VAL A 200 17.79 13.16 15.58
C VAL A 200 18.12 12.66 14.18
N THR A 201 18.35 11.35 13.99
CA THR A 201 18.75 10.76 12.71
C THR A 201 17.69 9.80 12.20
N SER A 202 17.13 10.05 11.03
CA SER A 202 16.12 9.20 10.42
C SER A 202 16.53 7.74 10.36
N PHE A 203 15.65 6.88 10.87
CA PHE A 203 15.74 5.45 10.63
C PHE A 203 14.93 5.12 9.39
N HIS A 204 15.63 4.50 8.44
CA HIS A 204 15.10 4.08 7.16
C HIS A 204 14.85 2.58 7.20
N PHE A 205 13.69 2.18 6.70
CA PHE A 205 13.37 0.77 6.49
C PHE A 205 12.40 0.63 5.32
N THR A 206 12.37 -0.57 4.74
CA THR A 206 11.44 -0.83 3.64
C THR A 206 10.01 -0.77 4.14
N PHE A 207 9.10 -0.16 3.37
CA PHE A 207 7.67 -0.13 3.69
C PHE A 207 7.08 -1.54 3.87
N GLY A 208 7.68 -2.53 3.20
CA GLY A 208 7.44 -3.95 3.36
C GLY A 208 7.63 -4.48 4.79
N GLY A 209 8.47 -3.81 5.60
CA GLY A 209 8.77 -4.20 6.97
C GLY A 209 7.58 -4.18 7.91
N PHE A 210 6.54 -3.39 7.60
CA PHE A 210 5.26 -3.47 8.31
C PHE A 210 4.57 -4.83 8.15
N TYR A 211 4.89 -5.61 7.12
CA TYR A 211 4.22 -6.88 6.80
C TYR A 211 5.10 -8.11 7.05
N ASN A 212 6.39 -7.94 7.29
CA ASN A 212 7.35 -9.05 7.36
C ASN A 212 7.85 -9.31 8.80
N GLY A 213 7.22 -8.69 9.80
CA GLY A 213 7.57 -8.88 11.22
C GLY A 213 8.84 -8.15 11.66
N ASP A 214 9.27 -7.11 10.94
CA ASP A 214 10.46 -6.31 11.30
C ASP A 214 10.24 -5.55 12.62
N PHE A 215 8.98 -5.27 12.96
CA PHE A 215 8.58 -4.65 14.22
C PHE A 215 7.85 -5.64 15.10
N GLY A 216 8.17 -5.62 16.38
CA GLY A 216 7.53 -6.41 17.41
C GLY A 216 7.05 -5.57 18.58
N VAL A 217 6.47 -6.27 19.56
CA VAL A 217 6.03 -5.67 20.82
C VAL A 217 6.81 -6.33 21.94
N ASP A 218 7.52 -5.53 22.73
CA ASP A 218 7.99 -5.97 24.02
C ASP A 218 6.93 -5.68 25.07
N TRP A 219 6.33 -6.76 25.58
CA TRP A 219 5.32 -6.73 26.64
C TRP A 219 5.95 -6.66 28.04
N SER A 220 7.27 -6.60 28.15
CA SER A 220 7.93 -6.64 29.44
C SER A 220 7.53 -5.47 30.35
N LEU A 221 7.07 -5.79 31.56
CA LEU A 221 6.79 -4.85 32.65
C LEU A 221 8.07 -4.23 33.25
N LYS A 222 9.25 -4.49 32.66
CA LYS A 222 10.55 -4.15 33.25
C LYS A 222 11.03 -2.77 32.84
N SER A 223 10.33 -1.74 33.31
CA SER A 223 10.99 -0.58 33.91
C SER A 223 10.00 0.07 34.88
N SER A 224 10.48 0.47 36.05
CA SER A 224 9.68 1.06 37.14
C SER A 224 8.99 2.39 36.77
N ASN A 225 9.06 2.84 35.51
CA ASN A 225 8.59 4.13 35.05
C ASN A 225 7.74 4.09 33.76
N SER A 226 7.41 2.92 33.18
CA SER A 226 6.57 2.85 31.97
C SER A 226 5.38 1.90 32.14
N THR A 227 4.16 2.43 32.00
CA THR A 227 2.90 1.73 32.29
C THR A 227 2.30 0.95 31.10
N GLY A 228 3.04 0.71 30.01
CA GLY A 228 2.48 0.06 28.82
C GLY A 228 3.52 -0.63 27.92
N PRO A 229 3.06 -1.48 26.99
CA PRO A 229 3.92 -2.22 26.05
C PRO A 229 4.59 -1.27 25.04
N HIS A 230 5.86 -1.55 24.74
CA HIS A 230 6.67 -0.73 23.83
C HIS A 230 6.94 -1.45 22.52
N LEU A 231 7.11 -0.68 21.46
CA LEU A 231 7.54 -1.24 20.19
C LEU A 231 9.03 -1.52 20.20
N ALA A 232 9.38 -2.74 19.81
CA ALA A 232 10.75 -3.17 19.64
C ALA A 232 11.04 -3.41 18.16
N TYR A 233 12.21 -2.97 17.71
CA TYR A 233 12.74 -3.30 16.39
C TYR A 233 13.35 -4.69 16.43
N GLN A 234 12.80 -5.59 15.62
CA GLN A 234 13.22 -6.98 15.42
C GLN A 234 13.31 -7.81 16.71
N VAL A 235 12.28 -8.61 17.00
CA VAL A 235 12.25 -9.55 18.14
C VAL A 235 12.11 -10.98 17.63
N GLN A 236 12.86 -11.93 18.20
CA GLN A 236 12.84 -13.37 17.84
C GLN A 236 11.45 -14.05 17.93
N TYR A 237 10.42 -13.38 18.44
CA TYR A 237 9.12 -13.99 18.76
C TYR A 237 7.88 -13.16 18.41
N ALA A 238 8.02 -12.01 17.74
CA ALA A 238 6.87 -11.10 17.62
C ALA A 238 6.10 -11.17 16.29
N GLY A 239 6.75 -11.32 15.13
CA GLY A 239 6.07 -11.57 13.84
C GLY A 239 4.85 -10.67 13.54
N GLU A 240 4.78 -9.48 14.13
CA GLU A 240 3.55 -8.69 14.15
C GLU A 240 3.42 -7.95 12.82
N GLU A 241 2.25 -8.09 12.20
CA GLU A 241 1.92 -7.32 11.02
C GLU A 241 1.20 -6.03 11.41
N TRP A 242 1.52 -4.96 10.70
CA TRP A 242 1.00 -3.63 10.94
C TRP A 242 0.25 -3.12 9.71
N GLU A 243 -0.71 -2.24 9.96
CA GLU A 243 -1.46 -1.58 8.91
C GLU A 243 -1.63 -0.09 9.19
N LEU A 244 -1.73 0.67 8.10
CA LEU A 244 -1.97 2.10 8.14
C LEU A 244 -3.47 2.39 8.07
N VAL A 245 -3.93 3.37 8.84
CA VAL A 245 -5.34 3.77 8.92
C VAL A 245 -5.43 5.29 8.84
N ASN A 246 -6.40 5.83 8.09
CA ASN A 246 -6.62 7.29 7.98
C ASN A 246 -7.17 7.95 9.26
#